data_AF-A0A3D0P3H3-F1
#
_entry.id   AF-A0A3D0P3H3-F1
#
_cell.length_a   1.000
_cell.length_b   1.000
_cell.length_c   1.000
_cell.angle_alpha   90.00
_cell.angle_beta   90.00
_cell.angle_gamma   90.00
#
_symmetry.space_group_name_H-M   'P 1'
#
loop_
_entity.id
_entity.type
_entity.pdbx_description
1 polymer ?
#
loop_
_entity_poly.entity_id
_entity_poly.type
_entity_poly.pdbx_seq_one_letter_code
_entity_poly.pdbx_strand_id
1 'polypeptide(L)'
;MGIEQILDGIHGSVIKRRWAQVYTAFVRVLLGLAFIPPSIPKIMNQPFTVLPDSNPVGAYFNALYNTGFYYNFLGWSQLIAAILLLIPRTSHLGALMFFPIIVNIAILTSSVGFVGTWLITLLMALAGLYLVGWEYDRWKGLIFRDREWRTKASWKGMAGIAAFFAAGGIPMGILWYWIGLGNFPNYLRVTGILVGIGLVFGILVAVHYRLMPVGRLAETDLK
;
A
#
# COMPACT_ATOMS: atom_id res chain seq x y z
N MET A 1 31.85 0.57 5.63
CA MET A 1 30.78 -0.44 5.64
C MET A 1 29.53 0.20 5.07
N GLY A 2 28.89 -0.44 4.09
CA GLY A 2 27.63 0.07 3.54
C GLY A 2 26.49 -0.06 4.56
N ILE A 3 25.46 0.78 4.44
CA ILE A 3 24.27 0.73 5.32
C ILE A 3 23.64 -0.68 5.31
N GLU A 4 23.57 -1.33 4.15
CA GLU A 4 23.07 -2.69 4.00
C GLU A 4 23.85 -3.70 4.87
N GLN A 5 25.18 -3.63 4.89
CA GLN A 5 26.02 -4.54 5.67
C GLN A 5 25.81 -4.37 7.18
N ILE A 6 25.60 -3.13 7.63
CA ILE A 6 25.31 -2.83 9.04
C ILE A 6 23.96 -3.42 9.43
N LEU A 7 22.92 -3.19 8.61
CA LEU A 7 21.59 -3.73 8.83
C LEU A 7 21.58 -5.27 8.79
N ASP A 8 22.31 -5.88 7.85
CA ASP A 8 22.50 -7.33 7.76
C ASP A 8 23.14 -7.90 9.03
N GLY A 9 24.17 -7.23 9.56
CA GLY A 9 24.85 -7.63 10.79
C GLY A 9 23.95 -7.57 12.02
N ILE A 10 23.19 -6.47 12.17
CA ILE A 10 22.24 -6.29 13.27
C ILE A 10 21.12 -7.33 13.16
N HIS A 11 20.49 -7.43 11.99
CA HIS A 11 19.39 -8.35 11.74
C HIS A 11 19.81 -9.81 11.97
N GLY A 12 20.95 -10.22 11.39
CA GLY A 12 21.52 -11.56 11.56
C GLY A 12 21.82 -11.90 13.03
N SER A 13 22.22 -10.91 13.84
CA SER A 13 22.47 -11.08 15.27
C SER A 13 21.20 -11.24 16.10
N VAL A 14 20.08 -10.68 15.65
CA VAL A 14 18.78 -10.75 16.32
C VAL A 14 18.06 -12.06 15.99
N ILE A 15 17.96 -12.42 14.70
CA ILE A 15 17.16 -13.58 14.27
C ILE A 15 17.69 -14.92 14.75
N LYS A 16 18.98 -15.02 15.09
CA LYS A 16 19.61 -16.22 15.65
C LYS A 16 19.24 -16.46 17.12
N ARG A 17 18.73 -15.44 17.83
CA ARG A 17 18.44 -15.54 19.27
C ARG A 17 17.08 -16.18 19.50
N ARG A 18 17.05 -17.30 20.23
CA ARG A 18 15.82 -18.03 20.56
C ARG A 18 14.76 -17.16 21.23
N TRP A 19 15.13 -16.28 22.15
CA TRP A 19 14.19 -15.38 22.81
C TRP A 19 13.52 -14.42 21.80
N ALA A 20 14.26 -13.95 20.81
CA ALA A 20 13.75 -13.05 19.79
C ALA A 20 12.79 -13.79 18.86
N GLN A 21 13.12 -15.03 18.48
CA GLN A 21 12.23 -15.89 17.70
C GLN A 21 10.90 -16.16 18.42
N VAL A 22 10.95 -16.48 19.71
CA VAL A 22 9.75 -16.69 20.54
C VAL A 22 8.94 -15.41 20.67
N TYR A 23 9.62 -14.28 20.90
CA TYR A 23 8.96 -12.97 20.95
C TYR A 23 8.26 -12.63 19.63
N THR A 24 8.89 -12.85 18.48
CA THR A 24 8.26 -12.65 17.17
C THR A 24 7.04 -13.53 16.98
N ALA A 25 7.13 -14.82 17.34
CA ALA A 25 5.99 -15.73 17.26
C ALA A 25 4.85 -15.25 18.15
N PHE A 26 5.16 -14.83 19.38
CA PHE A 26 4.20 -14.23 20.31
C PHE A 26 3.54 -12.97 19.72
N VAL A 27 4.32 -12.03 19.17
CA VAL A 27 3.79 -10.79 18.58
C VAL A 27 2.89 -11.09 17.39
N ARG A 28 3.25 -12.03 16.51
CA ARG A 28 2.39 -12.43 15.37
C ARG A 28 1.05 -12.99 15.83
N VAL A 29 1.07 -13.90 16.82
CA VAL A 29 -0.14 -14.49 17.39
C VAL A 29 -0.98 -13.42 18.08
N LEU A 30 -0.36 -12.59 18.92
CA LEU A 30 -1.04 -11.51 19.65
C LEU A 30 -1.73 -10.53 18.70
N LEU A 31 -1.01 -10.03 17.67
CA LEU A 31 -1.56 -9.08 16.72
C LEU A 31 -2.64 -9.70 15.83
N GLY A 32 -2.43 -10.93 15.35
CA GLY A 32 -3.42 -11.66 14.57
C GLY A 32 -4.72 -11.85 15.37
N LEU A 33 -4.63 -12.32 16.61
CA LEU A 33 -5.77 -12.47 17.50
C LEU A 33 -6.42 -11.14 17.88
N ALA A 34 -5.66 -10.05 17.98
CA ALA A 34 -6.22 -8.72 18.26
C ALA A 34 -6.95 -8.10 17.06
N PHE A 35 -6.60 -8.46 15.82
CA PHE A 35 -7.23 -7.93 14.61
C PHE A 35 -8.47 -8.69 14.13
N ILE A 36 -8.59 -9.97 14.49
CA ILE A 36 -9.73 -10.79 14.08
C ILE A 36 -11.05 -10.26 14.68
N PRO A 37 -11.21 -10.06 16.00
CA PRO A 37 -12.48 -9.63 16.58
C PRO A 37 -13.01 -8.29 16.01
N PRO A 38 -12.18 -7.23 15.88
CA PRO A 38 -12.63 -5.97 15.29
C PRO A 38 -13.03 -6.06 13.79
N SER A 39 -12.64 -7.13 13.09
CA SER A 39 -13.01 -7.35 11.69
C SER A 39 -14.41 -7.96 11.53
N ILE A 40 -14.87 -8.74 12.52
CA ILE A 40 -16.11 -9.52 12.43
C ILE A 40 -17.36 -8.62 12.27
N PRO A 41 -17.59 -7.58 13.10
CA PRO A 41 -18.75 -6.70 12.92
C PRO A 41 -18.79 -6.06 11.53
N LYS A 42 -17.61 -5.76 10.96
CA LYS A 42 -17.49 -5.17 9.63
C LYS A 42 -17.96 -6.12 8.53
N ILE A 43 -17.54 -7.38 8.62
CA ILE A 43 -17.92 -8.44 7.66
C ILE A 43 -19.40 -8.82 7.81
N MET A 44 -19.92 -8.78 9.03
CA MET A 44 -21.31 -9.13 9.34
C MET A 44 -22.29 -7.96 9.14
N ASN A 45 -21.84 -6.82 8.62
CA ASN A 45 -22.65 -5.60 8.47
C ASN A 45 -23.33 -5.15 9.77
N GLN A 46 -22.58 -5.20 10.88
CA GLN A 46 -22.99 -4.72 12.18
C GLN A 46 -22.23 -3.43 12.54
N PRO A 47 -22.86 -2.50 13.30
CA PRO A 47 -22.19 -1.32 13.81
C PRO A 47 -20.95 -1.68 14.63
N PHE A 48 -19.84 -0.96 14.42
CA PHE A 48 -18.61 -1.18 15.19
C PHE A 48 -18.73 -0.66 16.64
N THR A 49 -19.58 0.33 16.85
CA THR A 49 -19.85 0.98 18.12
C THR A 49 -21.33 1.37 18.19
N VAL A 50 -21.80 1.67 19.40
CA VAL A 50 -23.16 2.18 19.67
C VAL A 50 -23.15 3.66 20.06
N LEU A 51 -21.98 4.32 19.93
CA LEU A 51 -21.84 5.74 20.26
C LEU A 51 -22.68 6.60 19.30
N PRO A 52 -23.34 7.66 19.81
CA PRO A 52 -24.13 8.57 19.00
C PRO A 52 -23.23 9.44 18.09
N ASP A 53 -23.81 9.99 17.03
CA ASP A 53 -23.12 10.91 16.09
C ASP A 53 -22.66 12.22 16.75
N SER A 54 -23.15 12.56 17.94
CA SER A 54 -22.63 13.68 18.73
C SER A 54 -21.23 13.41 19.30
N ASN A 55 -20.81 12.14 19.38
CA ASN A 55 -19.46 11.75 19.76
C ASN A 55 -18.60 11.59 18.47
N PRO A 56 -17.39 12.17 18.38
CA PRO A 56 -16.53 12.06 17.19
C PRO A 56 -16.25 10.62 16.74
N VAL A 57 -16.10 9.69 17.69
CA VAL A 57 -15.92 8.25 17.40
C VAL A 57 -17.20 7.67 16.80
N GLY A 58 -18.36 7.98 17.38
CA GLY A 58 -19.67 7.56 16.88
C GLY A 58 -19.92 8.07 15.46
N ALA A 59 -19.76 9.39 15.25
CA ALA A 59 -19.93 10.03 13.95
C ALA A 59 -19.10 9.35 12.85
N TYR A 60 -17.82 9.09 13.12
CA TYR A 60 -16.94 8.43 12.16
C TYR A 60 -17.37 6.99 11.86
N PHE A 61 -17.60 6.16 12.89
CA PHE A 61 -17.92 4.75 12.68
C PHE A 61 -19.32 4.53 12.12
N ASN A 62 -20.28 5.40 12.42
CA ASN A 62 -21.62 5.35 11.85
C ASN A 62 -21.60 5.79 10.37
N ALA A 63 -20.88 6.86 10.04
CA ALA A 63 -20.66 7.24 8.64
C ALA A 63 -19.93 6.13 7.87
N LEU A 64 -18.90 5.52 8.47
CA LEU A 64 -18.18 4.40 7.88
C LEU A 64 -19.08 3.18 7.66
N TYR A 65 -19.92 2.84 8.64
CA TYR A 65 -20.91 1.76 8.52
C TYR A 65 -21.85 1.99 7.33
N ASN A 66 -22.34 3.23 7.17
CA ASN A 66 -23.25 3.62 6.09
C ASN A 66 -22.64 3.53 4.68
N THR A 67 -21.32 3.34 4.55
CA THR A 67 -20.68 3.09 3.25
C THR A 67 -20.95 1.67 2.70
N GLY A 68 -21.51 0.77 3.51
CA GLY A 68 -21.92 -0.58 3.10
C GLY A 68 -20.76 -1.43 2.60
N PHE A 69 -20.59 -1.54 1.28
CA PHE A 69 -19.55 -2.37 0.66
C PHE A 69 -18.15 -2.01 1.16
N TYR A 70 -17.82 -0.73 1.28
CA TYR A 70 -16.50 -0.31 1.75
C TYR A 70 -16.24 -0.73 3.21
N TYR A 71 -17.24 -0.65 4.07
CA TYR A 71 -17.16 -1.16 5.44
C TYR A 71 -16.83 -2.65 5.50
N ASN A 72 -17.50 -3.48 4.69
CA ASN A 72 -17.19 -4.90 4.55
C ASN A 72 -15.77 -5.15 4.04
N PHE A 73 -15.35 -4.40 3.02
CA PHE A 73 -14.01 -4.51 2.44
C PHE A 73 -12.91 -4.25 3.47
N LEU A 74 -13.09 -3.28 4.36
CA LEU A 74 -12.17 -3.03 5.47
C LEU A 74 -12.10 -4.23 6.44
N GLY A 75 -13.25 -4.82 6.76
CA GLY A 75 -13.32 -6.04 7.57
C GLY A 75 -12.53 -7.19 6.96
N TRP A 76 -12.77 -7.50 5.69
CA TRP A 76 -12.05 -8.55 4.99
C TRP A 76 -10.56 -8.27 4.88
N SER A 77 -10.17 -7.02 4.61
CA SER A 77 -8.76 -6.63 4.55
C SER A 77 -8.04 -6.85 5.89
N GLN A 78 -8.69 -6.51 7.00
CA GLN A 78 -8.17 -6.77 8.35
C GLN A 78 -8.05 -8.27 8.65
N LEU A 79 -9.08 -9.05 8.32
CA LEU A 79 -9.09 -10.49 8.55
C LEU A 79 -8.02 -11.22 7.72
N ILE A 80 -7.89 -10.87 6.43
CA ILE A 80 -6.88 -11.44 5.54
C ILE A 80 -5.48 -11.12 6.06
N ALA A 81 -5.21 -9.87 6.44
CA ALA A 81 -3.91 -9.48 7.01
C ALA A 81 -3.59 -10.29 8.28
N ALA A 82 -4.57 -10.49 9.16
CA ALA A 82 -4.41 -11.28 10.38
C ALA A 82 -4.12 -12.77 10.08
N ILE A 83 -4.88 -13.39 9.17
CA ILE A 83 -4.66 -14.79 8.78
C ILE A 83 -3.29 -14.98 8.15
N LEU A 84 -2.89 -14.10 7.22
CA LEU A 84 -1.58 -14.15 6.58
C LEU A 84 -0.45 -14.00 7.62
N LEU A 85 -0.64 -13.17 8.64
CA LEU A 85 0.32 -12.95 9.73
C LEU A 85 0.51 -14.19 10.60
N LEU A 86 -0.57 -14.94 10.87
CA LEU A 86 -0.58 -16.14 11.70
C LEU A 86 0.09 -17.35 11.01
N ILE A 87 0.00 -17.44 9.69
CA ILE A 87 0.61 -18.53 8.91
C ILE A 87 2.10 -18.21 8.69
N PRO A 88 3.05 -19.00 9.26
CA PRO A 88 4.48 -18.66 9.22
C PRO A 88 5.02 -18.40 7.82
N ARG A 89 4.57 -19.18 6.83
CA ARG A 89 5.00 -19.07 5.43
C ARG A 89 4.63 -17.73 4.79
N THR A 90 3.46 -17.18 5.13
CA THR A 90 2.91 -15.94 4.55
C THR A 90 3.05 -14.74 5.46
N SER A 91 3.62 -14.92 6.66
CA SER A 91 3.74 -13.88 7.69
C SER A 91 4.41 -12.59 7.21
N HIS A 92 5.30 -12.69 6.22
CA HIS A 92 5.86 -11.53 5.52
C HIS A 92 4.81 -10.63 4.86
N LEU A 93 3.93 -11.23 4.04
CA LEU A 93 2.81 -10.52 3.41
C LEU A 93 1.85 -9.99 4.46
N GLY A 94 1.58 -10.79 5.49
CA GLY A 94 0.78 -10.39 6.64
C GLY A 94 1.34 -9.13 7.31
N ALA A 95 2.64 -9.06 7.58
CA ALA A 95 3.29 -7.91 8.23
C ALA A 95 3.23 -6.65 7.36
N LEU A 96 3.51 -6.79 6.05
CA LEU A 96 3.47 -5.67 5.10
C LEU A 96 2.04 -5.15 4.87
N MET A 97 1.02 -6.00 4.95
CA MET A 97 -0.39 -5.57 4.88
C MET A 97 -0.89 -5.00 6.21
N PHE A 98 -0.56 -5.65 7.33
CA PHE A 98 -0.99 -5.27 8.67
C PHE A 98 -0.47 -3.88 9.04
N PHE A 99 0.81 -3.61 8.80
CA PHE A 99 1.47 -2.38 9.24
C PHE A 99 0.77 -1.08 8.78
N PRO A 100 0.50 -0.84 7.48
CA PRO A 100 -0.20 0.37 7.05
C PRO A 100 -1.63 0.43 7.59
N ILE A 101 -2.31 -0.71 7.75
CA ILE A 101 -3.68 -0.77 8.32
C ILE A 101 -3.65 -0.32 9.78
N ILE A 102 -2.76 -0.86 10.60
CA ILE A 102 -2.69 -0.49 12.02
C ILE A 102 -2.21 0.95 12.21
N VAL A 103 -1.30 1.45 11.38
CA VAL A 103 -0.86 2.85 11.42
C VAL A 103 -2.04 3.77 11.13
N ASN A 104 -2.85 3.48 10.11
CA ASN A 104 -4.05 4.26 9.82
C ASN A 104 -5.03 4.26 11.00
N ILE A 105 -5.26 3.08 11.61
CA ILE A 105 -6.13 2.96 12.79
C ILE A 105 -5.56 3.73 13.98
N ALA A 106 -4.25 3.66 14.23
CA ALA A 106 -3.60 4.38 15.33
C ALA A 106 -3.71 5.90 15.17
N ILE A 107 -3.55 6.40 13.94
CA ILE A 107 -3.77 7.82 13.63
C ILE A 107 -5.24 8.19 13.87
N LEU A 108 -6.18 7.37 13.38
CA LEU A 108 -7.62 7.59 13.56
C LEU A 108 -7.98 7.69 15.05
N THR A 109 -7.65 6.65 15.84
CA THR A 109 -8.04 6.55 17.25
C THR A 109 -7.41 7.67 18.09
N SER A 110 -6.20 8.10 17.75
CA SER A 110 -5.56 9.28 18.35
C SER A 110 -6.26 10.58 17.96
N SER A 111 -6.74 10.70 16.73
CA SER A 111 -7.39 11.92 16.21
C SER A 111 -8.79 12.13 16.78
N VAL A 112 -9.57 11.05 16.94
CA VAL A 112 -10.96 11.14 17.46
C VAL A 112 -11.06 10.99 18.97
N GLY A 113 -9.93 10.84 19.67
CA GLY A 113 -9.88 10.71 21.13
C GLY A 113 -10.53 9.42 21.65
N PHE A 114 -10.33 8.30 20.96
CA PHE A 114 -10.91 7.01 21.36
C PHE A 114 -10.23 6.51 22.65
N VAL A 115 -10.84 6.85 23.79
CA VAL A 115 -10.33 6.56 25.14
C VAL A 115 -10.05 5.07 25.31
N GLY A 116 -8.84 4.73 25.77
CA GLY A 116 -8.37 3.36 25.95
C GLY A 116 -7.87 2.68 24.66
N THR A 117 -8.41 3.04 23.49
CA THR A 117 -8.03 2.39 22.21
C THR A 117 -6.81 3.02 21.56
N TRP A 118 -6.63 4.35 21.64
CA TRP A 118 -5.52 5.05 20.98
C TRP A 118 -4.15 4.47 21.35
N LEU A 119 -3.91 4.26 22.65
CA LEU A 119 -2.66 3.71 23.16
C LEU A 119 -2.42 2.28 22.68
N ILE A 120 -3.45 1.43 22.71
CA ILE A 120 -3.36 0.04 22.25
C ILE A 120 -2.98 0.02 20.78
N THR A 121 -3.66 0.81 19.94
CA THR A 121 -3.39 0.83 18.50
C THR A 121 -2.02 1.40 18.15
N LEU A 122 -1.50 2.35 18.95
CA LEU A 122 -0.13 2.84 18.83
C LEU A 122 0.89 1.73 19.14
N LEU A 123 0.69 0.99 20.23
CA LEU A 123 1.55 -0.13 20.60
C LEU A 123 1.52 -1.25 19.54
N MET A 124 0.33 -1.51 18.97
CA MET A 124 0.19 -2.44 17.86
C MET A 124 0.92 -1.95 16.60
N ALA A 125 0.93 -0.63 16.33
CA ALA A 125 1.68 -0.05 15.22
C ALA A 125 3.19 -0.20 15.41
N LEU A 126 3.71 0.00 16.62
CA LEU A 126 5.11 -0.27 16.96
C LEU A 126 5.45 -1.75 16.81
N ALA A 127 4.56 -2.65 17.26
CA ALA A 127 4.72 -4.08 17.07
C ALA A 127 4.66 -4.48 15.59
N GLY A 128 3.82 -3.83 14.78
CA GLY A 128 3.78 -3.99 13.33
C GLY A 128 5.09 -3.54 12.66
N LEU A 129 5.64 -2.39 13.08
CA LEU A 129 6.95 -1.91 12.61
C LEU A 129 8.07 -2.90 12.96
N TYR A 130 8.04 -3.45 14.18
CA TYR A 130 8.95 -4.51 14.60
C TYR A 130 8.85 -5.73 13.68
N LEU A 131 7.65 -6.20 13.34
CA LEU A 131 7.46 -7.34 12.43
C LEU A 131 7.94 -7.04 11.00
N VAL A 132 7.75 -5.82 10.50
CA VAL A 132 8.34 -5.42 9.21
C VAL A 132 9.87 -5.48 9.27
N GLY A 133 10.48 -5.01 10.37
CA GLY A 133 11.92 -5.14 10.61
C GLY A 133 12.40 -6.59 10.78
N TRP A 134 11.57 -7.47 11.36
CA TRP A 134 11.84 -8.89 11.47
C TRP A 134 11.90 -9.58 10.10
N GLU A 135 11.25 -9.02 9.07
CA GLU A 135 11.26 -9.58 7.71
C GLU A 135 12.23 -8.84 6.76
N TYR A 136 13.18 -8.09 7.32
CA TYR A 136 14.13 -7.28 6.57
C TYR A 136 14.86 -8.07 5.48
N ASP A 137 15.32 -9.28 5.78
CA ASP A 137 16.00 -10.17 4.83
C ASP A 137 15.20 -10.44 3.54
N ARG A 138 13.86 -10.43 3.61
CA ARG A 138 12.98 -10.67 2.47
C ARG A 138 12.73 -9.43 1.63
N TRP A 139 12.53 -8.27 2.25
CA TRP A 139 12.20 -7.04 1.51
C TRP A 139 13.41 -6.17 1.18
N LYS A 140 14.58 -6.38 1.81
CA LYS A 140 15.79 -5.57 1.54
C LYS A 140 16.18 -5.51 0.06
N GLY A 141 15.90 -6.59 -0.68
CA GLY A 141 16.11 -6.65 -2.13
C GLY A 141 15.30 -5.62 -2.92
N LEU A 142 14.21 -5.08 -2.37
CA LEU A 142 13.44 -4.01 -3.00
C LEU A 142 14.15 -2.64 -2.90
N ILE A 143 15.03 -2.46 -1.92
CA ILE A 143 15.73 -1.19 -1.69
C ILE A 143 17.16 -1.25 -2.23
N PHE A 144 17.88 -2.34 -1.97
CA PHE A 144 19.32 -2.41 -2.24
C PHE A 144 19.68 -3.15 -3.53
N ARG A 145 18.81 -3.99 -4.08
CA ARG A 145 19.10 -4.71 -5.34
C ARG A 145 18.53 -3.98 -6.53
N ASP A 146 19.38 -3.74 -7.53
CA ASP A 146 18.97 -3.27 -8.85
C ASP A 146 18.92 -4.45 -9.85
N ARG A 147 18.40 -4.21 -11.04
CA ARG A 147 18.46 -5.19 -12.15
C ARG A 147 19.70 -4.91 -13.02
N GLU A 148 20.13 -5.93 -13.77
CA GLU A 148 21.39 -5.93 -14.53
C GLU A 148 21.56 -4.72 -15.47
N TRP A 149 20.48 -4.22 -16.07
CA TRP A 149 20.55 -3.05 -16.95
C TRP A 149 19.29 -2.18 -16.88
N ARG A 150 19.38 -0.97 -17.41
CA ARG A 150 18.23 -0.06 -17.60
C ARG A 150 17.82 -0.04 -19.05
N THR A 151 16.54 0.26 -19.33
CA THR A 151 16.13 0.38 -20.74
C THR A 151 16.90 1.53 -21.41
N LYS A 152 17.27 1.34 -22.67
CA LYS A 152 17.92 2.38 -23.47
C LYS A 152 16.90 2.94 -24.45
N ALA A 153 16.34 4.10 -24.13
CA ALA A 153 15.45 4.83 -25.04
C ALA A 153 16.23 5.91 -25.78
N SER A 154 16.19 5.87 -27.12
CA SER A 154 16.66 6.99 -27.93
C SER A 154 15.68 8.16 -27.83
N TRP A 155 16.14 9.38 -28.14
CA TRP A 155 15.26 10.57 -28.16
C TRP A 155 14.03 10.37 -29.06
N LYS A 156 14.22 9.75 -30.23
CA LYS A 156 13.12 9.42 -31.15
C LYS A 156 12.13 8.43 -30.54
N GLY A 157 12.63 7.43 -29.80
CA GLY A 157 11.78 6.47 -29.08
C GLY A 157 10.96 7.14 -27.97
N MET A 158 11.58 8.05 -27.21
CA MET A 158 10.89 8.83 -26.18
C MET A 158 9.81 9.74 -26.78
N ALA A 159 10.13 10.45 -27.87
CA ALA A 159 9.16 11.27 -28.59
C ALA A 159 8.02 10.43 -29.17
N GLY A 160 8.31 9.22 -29.66
CA GLY A 160 7.31 8.27 -30.14
C GLY A 160 6.32 7.84 -29.05
N ILE A 161 6.81 7.52 -27.84
CA ILE A 161 5.95 7.19 -26.69
C ILE A 161 5.06 8.39 -26.33
N ALA A 162 5.63 9.59 -26.25
CA ALA A 162 4.87 10.80 -25.94
C ALA A 162 3.80 11.10 -26.99
N ALA A 163 4.14 10.97 -28.27
CA ALA A 163 3.22 11.15 -29.39
C ALA A 163 2.09 10.11 -29.41
N PHE A 164 2.38 8.85 -29.06
CA PHE A 164 1.37 7.79 -28.96
C PHE A 164 0.28 8.15 -27.93
N PHE A 165 0.66 8.55 -26.72
CA PHE A 165 -0.31 8.94 -25.69
C PHE A 165 -1.03 10.24 -26.03
N ALA A 166 -0.35 11.21 -26.65
CA ALA A 166 -1.00 12.42 -27.16
C ALA A 166 -2.07 12.09 -28.21
N ALA A 167 -1.75 11.22 -29.17
CA ALA A 167 -2.68 10.77 -30.20
C ALA A 167 -3.88 10.02 -29.59
N GLY A 168 -3.68 9.27 -28.50
CA GLY A 168 -4.76 8.60 -27.74
C GLY A 168 -5.82 9.54 -27.16
N GLY A 169 -5.50 10.83 -26.98
CA GLY A 169 -6.48 11.85 -26.57
C GLY A 169 -7.57 12.12 -27.62
N ILE A 170 -7.27 11.89 -28.90
CA ILE A 170 -8.20 12.11 -30.02
C ILE A 170 -9.36 11.09 -30.00
N PRO A 171 -9.13 9.76 -30.07
CA PRO A 171 -10.21 8.80 -30.01
C PRO A 171 -10.98 8.86 -28.70
N MET A 172 -10.32 9.22 -27.58
CA MET A 172 -11.00 9.43 -26.30
C MET A 172 -11.96 10.63 -26.36
N GLY A 173 -11.55 11.75 -26.96
CA GLY A 173 -12.42 12.91 -27.16
C GLY A 173 -13.60 12.63 -28.08
N ILE A 174 -13.38 11.87 -29.16
CA ILE A 174 -14.46 11.41 -30.06
C ILE A 174 -15.44 10.49 -29.31
N LEU A 175 -14.92 9.55 -28.52
CA LEU A 175 -15.75 8.66 -27.70
C LEU A 175 -16.62 9.46 -26.74
N TRP A 176 -16.05 10.43 -26.02
CA TRP A 176 -16.77 11.28 -25.06
C TRP A 176 -17.88 12.09 -25.74
N TYR A 177 -17.64 12.58 -26.95
CA TYR A 177 -18.65 13.23 -27.77
C TYR A 177 -19.78 12.25 -28.12
N TRP A 178 -19.43 11.04 -28.56
CA TRP A 178 -20.40 10.02 -28.98
C TRP A 178 -21.33 9.55 -27.85
N ILE A 179 -20.81 9.43 -26.62
CA ILE A 179 -21.59 8.98 -25.46
C ILE A 179 -22.18 10.14 -24.64
N GLY A 180 -21.94 11.39 -25.05
CA GLY A 180 -22.42 12.58 -24.34
C GLY A 180 -21.81 12.75 -22.94
N LEU A 181 -20.60 12.22 -22.70
CA LEU A 181 -19.98 12.26 -21.38
C LEU A 181 -19.69 13.72 -21.00
N GLY A 182 -20.20 14.15 -19.84
CA GLY A 182 -19.95 15.47 -19.26
C GLY A 182 -20.70 16.64 -19.93
N ASN A 183 -21.51 16.40 -20.97
CA ASN A 183 -22.30 17.41 -21.70
C ASN A 183 -21.52 18.72 -21.97
N PHE A 184 -20.31 18.58 -22.52
CA PHE A 184 -19.40 19.71 -22.66
C PHE A 184 -19.84 20.66 -23.79
N PRO A 185 -19.70 21.98 -23.61
CA PRO A 185 -20.11 22.96 -24.61
C PRO A 185 -19.23 22.95 -25.87
N ASN A 186 -18.01 22.38 -25.79
CA ASN A 186 -17.11 22.30 -26.94
C ASN A 186 -16.20 21.06 -26.85
N TYR A 187 -16.63 19.97 -27.47
CA TYR A 187 -15.90 18.71 -27.50
C TYR A 187 -14.57 18.78 -28.25
N LEU A 188 -14.41 19.74 -29.19
CA LEU A 188 -13.13 19.94 -29.87
C LEU A 188 -12.07 20.48 -28.89
N ARG A 189 -12.45 21.46 -28.05
CA ARG A 189 -11.57 21.97 -26.99
C ARG A 189 -11.24 20.89 -25.95
N VAL A 190 -12.23 20.09 -25.56
CA VAL A 190 -12.02 18.95 -24.65
C VAL A 190 -11.04 17.95 -25.25
N THR A 191 -11.20 17.62 -26.53
CA THR A 191 -10.27 16.74 -27.25
C THR A 191 -8.86 17.31 -27.27
N GLY A 192 -8.69 18.61 -27.53
CA GLY A 192 -7.39 19.28 -27.45
C GLY A 192 -6.74 19.20 -26.05
N ILE A 193 -7.54 19.35 -24.98
CA ILE A 193 -7.07 19.18 -23.60
C ILE A 193 -6.64 17.72 -23.36
N LEU A 194 -7.44 16.74 -23.81
CA LEU A 194 -7.11 15.32 -23.67
C LEU A 194 -5.82 14.95 -24.40
N VAL A 195 -5.57 15.52 -25.59
CA VAL A 195 -4.29 15.37 -26.31
C VAL A 195 -3.14 15.96 -25.51
N GLY A 196 -3.32 17.14 -24.90
CA GLY A 196 -2.33 17.76 -24.03
C GLY A 196 -2.02 16.93 -22.77
N ILE A 197 -3.05 16.42 -22.10
CA ILE A 197 -2.91 15.50 -20.95
C ILE A 197 -2.18 14.23 -21.38
N GLY A 198 -2.58 13.65 -22.52
CA GLY A 198 -1.93 12.49 -23.11
C GLY A 198 -0.44 12.74 -23.40
N LEU A 199 -0.08 13.91 -23.91
CA LEU A 199 1.32 14.28 -24.14
C LEU A 199 2.11 14.33 -22.84
N VAL A 200 1.60 15.02 -21.81
CA VAL A 200 2.27 15.10 -20.49
C VAL A 200 2.44 13.71 -19.89
N PHE A 201 1.37 12.90 -19.90
CA PHE A 201 1.42 11.53 -19.42
C PHE A 201 2.43 10.69 -20.22
N GLY A 202 2.45 10.83 -21.54
CA GLY A 202 3.39 10.13 -22.40
C GLY A 202 4.85 10.53 -22.17
N ILE A 203 5.14 11.80 -21.85
CA ILE A 203 6.47 12.23 -21.41
C ILE A 203 6.85 11.54 -20.10
N LEU A 204 5.94 11.48 -19.13
CA LEU A 204 6.19 10.78 -17.86
C LEU A 204 6.46 9.29 -18.10
N VAL A 205 5.68 8.64 -18.97
CA VAL A 205 5.92 7.24 -19.36
C VAL A 205 7.27 7.08 -20.06
N ALA A 206 7.65 7.98 -20.96
CA ALA A 206 8.93 7.91 -21.67
C ALA A 206 10.13 8.08 -20.71
N VAL A 207 10.05 9.00 -19.76
CA VAL A 207 11.06 9.18 -18.72
C VAL A 207 11.13 7.96 -17.81
N HIS A 208 9.97 7.48 -17.34
CA HIS A 208 9.90 6.29 -16.50
C HIS A 208 10.48 5.08 -17.23
N TYR A 209 10.08 4.84 -18.48
CA TYR A 209 10.60 3.77 -19.32
C TYR A 209 12.12 3.82 -19.37
N ARG A 210 12.71 4.98 -19.73
CA ARG A 210 14.17 5.15 -19.81
C ARG A 210 14.91 4.87 -18.50
N LEU A 211 14.29 5.16 -17.36
CA LEU A 211 14.90 4.94 -16.05
C LEU A 211 14.62 3.54 -15.48
N MET A 212 13.67 2.81 -16.07
CA MET A 212 13.20 1.52 -15.58
C MET A 212 14.32 0.48 -15.62
N PRO A 213 14.67 -0.13 -14.47
CA PRO A 213 15.58 -1.27 -14.43
C PRO A 213 14.87 -2.52 -14.97
N VAL A 214 15.57 -3.30 -15.79
CA VAL A 214 15.09 -4.50 -16.49
C VAL A 214 16.19 -5.56 -16.55
N GLY A 215 15.86 -6.79 -16.92
CA GLY A 215 16.79 -7.93 -16.85
C GLY A 215 16.64 -8.73 -15.55
N ARG A 216 17.59 -9.63 -15.25
CA ARG A 216 17.55 -10.41 -14.01
C ARG A 216 17.91 -9.51 -12.82
N LEU A 217 17.61 -9.96 -11.61
CA LEU A 217 18.14 -9.29 -10.41
C LEU A 217 19.66 -9.42 -10.49
N ALA A 218 20.38 -8.30 -10.40
CA ALA A 218 21.83 -8.33 -10.43
C ALA A 218 22.31 -9.23 -9.29
N GLU A 219 23.11 -10.25 -9.62
CA GLU A 219 23.78 -11.04 -8.61
C GLU A 219 24.75 -10.09 -7.90
N THR A 220 24.52 -9.87 -6.61
CA THR A 220 25.58 -9.33 -5.75
C THR A 220 26.75 -10.30 -5.87
N ASP A 221 27.91 -9.82 -6.32
CA ASP A 221 29.21 -10.45 -6.10
C ASP A 221 29.41 -10.61 -4.58
N LEU A 222 28.73 -11.58 -3.98
CA LEU A 222 29.01 -12.08 -2.65
C LEU A 222 30.23 -13.00 -2.80
N LYS A 223 31.41 -12.37 -2.93
CA LYS A 223 32.68 -12.95 -2.52
C LYS A 223 32.89 -12.70 -1.03
#